data_AF-W4PFL7-F1
#
_entry.id   AF-W4PFL7-F1
#
_cell.length_a   1.000
_cell.length_b   1.000
_cell.length_c   1.000
_cell.angle_alpha   90.00
_cell.angle_beta   90.00
_cell.angle_gamma   90.00
#
_symmetry.space_group_name_H-M   'P 1'
#
loop_
_entity.id
_entity.type
_entity.pdbx_description
1 polymer ?
#
loop_
_entity_poly.entity_id
_entity_poly.type
_entity_poly.pdbx_seq_one_letter_code
_entity_poly.pdbx_strand_id
1 'polypeptide(L)'
;MPPELVQYQIQLYDAIEQSRLTIINQYRISDLTQEEHSSLLLAKFGVAIRQEETVVTVNFIDFNTDRPLVSCQGAYSTLGISASSDIKGALKRVGEQISKTFNK
;
A
#
# COMPACT_ATOMS: atom_id res chain seq x y z
N MET A 1 -17.41 9.99 4.64
CA MET A 1 -15.97 9.63 4.73
C MET A 1 -15.17 10.94 4.73
N PRO A 2 -14.16 11.11 5.60
CA PRO A 2 -13.28 12.26 5.56
C PRO A 2 -12.63 12.43 4.17
N PRO A 3 -12.55 13.65 3.61
CA PRO A 3 -12.02 13.88 2.25
C PRO A 3 -10.56 13.43 2.10
N GLU A 4 -9.78 13.51 3.17
CA GLU A 4 -8.36 13.16 3.20
C GLU A 4 -8.14 11.66 2.99
N LEU A 5 -9.01 10.81 3.52
CA LEU A 5 -8.93 9.35 3.37
C LEU A 5 -9.19 8.91 1.92
N VAL A 6 -10.11 9.60 1.23
CA VAL A 6 -10.38 9.37 -0.20
C VAL A 6 -9.13 9.66 -1.02
N GLN A 7 -8.43 10.75 -0.70
CA GLN A 7 -7.22 11.16 -1.43
C GLN A 7 -6.06 10.19 -1.23
N TYR A 8 -5.90 9.61 -0.03
CA TYR A 8 -4.90 8.58 0.22
C TYR A 8 -5.23 7.26 -0.46
N GLN A 9 -6.51 6.88 -0.52
CA GLN A 9 -6.94 5.74 -1.32
C GLN A 9 -6.55 5.92 -2.78
N ILE A 10 -6.90 7.06 -3.41
CA ILE A 10 -6.57 7.30 -4.83
C ILE A 10 -5.06 7.19 -5.07
N GLN A 11 -4.22 7.81 -4.24
CA GLN A 11 -2.76 7.72 -4.39
C GLN A 11 -2.23 6.29 -4.24
N LEU A 12 -2.88 5.49 -3.40
CA LEU A 12 -2.57 4.08 -3.24
C LEU A 12 -3.01 3.24 -4.44
N TYR A 13 -4.21 3.52 -4.99
CA TYR A 13 -4.68 2.93 -6.23
C TYR A 13 -3.68 3.20 -7.36
N ASP A 14 -3.29 4.46 -7.57
CA ASP A 14 -2.31 4.84 -8.60
C ASP A 14 -0.95 4.16 -8.39
N ALA A 15 -0.47 4.04 -7.15
CA ALA A 15 0.79 3.38 -6.83
C ALA A 15 0.74 1.86 -7.09
N ILE A 16 -0.41 1.23 -6.87
CA ILE A 16 -0.62 -0.20 -7.11
C ILE A 16 -0.87 -0.46 -8.60
N GLU A 17 -1.57 0.42 -9.33
CA GLU A 17 -1.71 0.33 -10.79
C GLU A 17 -0.37 0.45 -11.53
N GLN A 18 0.59 1.19 -10.96
CA GLN A 18 1.98 1.20 -11.44
C GLN A 18 2.77 -0.07 -11.11
N SER A 19 2.14 -1.05 -10.45
CA SER A 19 2.66 -2.39 -10.21
C SER A 19 1.87 -3.42 -11.02
N ARG A 20 2.31 -4.69 -11.02
CA ARG A 20 1.56 -5.79 -11.67
C ARG A 20 0.42 -6.34 -10.81
N LEU A 21 0.06 -5.65 -9.73
CA LEU A 21 -0.98 -6.10 -8.81
C LEU A 21 -2.35 -5.57 -9.25
N THR A 22 -3.33 -6.46 -9.30
CA THR A 22 -4.72 -6.11 -9.56
C THR A 22 -5.44 -5.96 -8.22
N ILE A 23 -6.04 -4.79 -7.98
CA ILE A 23 -6.90 -4.60 -6.80
C ILE A 23 -8.25 -5.22 -7.09
N ILE A 24 -8.64 -6.17 -6.25
CA ILE A 24 -9.97 -6.76 -6.30
C ILE A 24 -10.84 -6.22 -5.17
N ASN A 25 -12.13 -6.04 -5.46
CA ASN A 25 -13.11 -5.67 -4.44
C ASN A 25 -13.46 -6.89 -3.60
N GLN A 26 -13.66 -6.71 -2.29
CA GLN A 26 -14.04 -7.76 -1.34
C GLN A 26 -15.25 -8.58 -1.80
N TYR A 27 -16.20 -7.96 -2.51
CA TYR A 27 -17.40 -8.63 -3.02
C TYR A 27 -17.14 -9.60 -4.18
N ARG A 28 -16.00 -9.48 -4.86
CA ARG A 28 -15.59 -10.39 -5.93
C ARG A 28 -14.68 -11.51 -5.46
N ILE A 29 -14.27 -11.50 -4.19
CA ILE A 29 -13.41 -12.55 -3.63
C ILE A 29 -14.09 -13.91 -3.76
N SER A 30 -15.40 -13.99 -3.49
CA SER A 30 -16.19 -15.22 -3.60
C SER A 30 -16.39 -15.75 -5.03
N ASP A 31 -16.08 -14.96 -6.05
CA ASP A 31 -16.21 -15.35 -7.47
C ASP A 31 -14.88 -15.82 -8.08
N LEU A 32 -13.79 -15.82 -7.29
CA LEU A 32 -12.47 -16.22 -7.77
C LEU A 32 -12.33 -17.74 -7.84
N THR A 33 -11.52 -18.19 -8.79
CA THR A 33 -11.12 -19.59 -8.88
C THR A 33 -10.19 -19.97 -7.71
N GLN A 34 -10.04 -21.26 -7.45
CA GLN A 34 -9.17 -21.74 -6.35
C GLN A 34 -7.70 -21.33 -6.54
N GLU A 35 -7.23 -21.22 -7.79
CA GLU A 35 -5.88 -20.76 -8.13
C GLU A 35 -5.70 -19.24 -7.89
N GLU A 36 -6.71 -18.45 -8.22
CA GLU A 36 -6.72 -17.01 -7.95
C GLU A 36 -6.80 -16.73 -6.45
N HIS A 37 -7.61 -17.50 -5.71
CA HIS A 37 -7.64 -17.47 -4.25
C HIS A 37 -6.28 -17.76 -3.63
N SER A 38 -5.52 -18.69 -4.21
CA SER A 38 -4.17 -19.02 -3.75
C SER A 38 -3.15 -17.89 -3.99
N SER A 39 -3.46 -16.95 -4.90
CA SER A 39 -2.60 -15.82 -5.23
C SER A 39 -3.04 -14.51 -4.56
N LEU A 40 -4.06 -14.56 -3.70
CA LEU A 40 -4.59 -13.39 -3.01
C LEU A 40 -3.63 -12.89 -1.93
N LEU A 41 -3.42 -11.57 -1.96
CA LEU A 41 -2.62 -10.85 -1.00
C LEU A 41 -3.47 -9.83 -0.26
N LEU A 42 -3.45 -9.88 1.06
CA LEU A 42 -3.95 -8.84 1.94
C LEU A 42 -2.88 -7.76 2.10
N ALA A 43 -3.15 -6.56 1.61
CA ALA A 43 -2.31 -5.40 1.84
C ALA A 43 -2.78 -4.66 3.12
N LYS A 44 -1.96 -4.67 4.18
CA LYS A 44 -2.18 -3.89 5.40
C LYS A 44 -1.34 -2.62 5.36
N PHE A 45 -2.02 -1.48 5.39
CA PHE A 45 -1.41 -0.15 5.37
C PHE A 45 -1.22 0.38 6.79
N GLY A 46 -0.01 0.83 7.10
CA GLY A 46 0.32 1.55 8.33
C GLY A 46 0.96 2.88 8.00
N VAL A 47 0.46 3.95 8.62
CA VAL A 47 1.06 5.29 8.50
C VAL A 47 1.49 5.73 9.89
N ALA A 48 2.78 5.99 10.05
CA ALA A 48 3.38 6.55 11.25
C ALA A 48 3.82 7.98 10.96
N ILE A 49 3.08 8.96 11.48
CA ILE A 49 3.40 10.37 11.37
C ILE A 49 4.19 10.77 12.61
N ARG A 50 5.43 11.21 12.43
CA ARG A 50 6.29 11.78 13.48
C ARG A 50 6.49 13.27 13.17
N GLN A 51 6.94 14.03 14.17
CA GLN A 51 7.21 15.47 13.98
C GLN A 51 8.23 15.75 12.88
N GLU A 52 9.21 14.85 12.71
CA GLU A 52 10.31 15.05 11.78
C GLU A 52 10.13 14.30 10.47
N GLU A 53 9.30 13.26 10.41
CA GLU A 53 9.13 12.43 9.22
C GLU A 53 7.79 11.70 9.20
N THR A 54 7.34 11.33 8.00
CA THR A 54 6.27 10.35 7.83
C THR A 54 6.82 9.06 7.27
N VAL A 55 6.42 7.95 7.88
CA VAL A 55 6.75 6.59 7.44
C VAL A 55 5.46 5.87 7.06
N VAL A 56 5.36 5.45 5.82
CA VAL A 56 4.28 4.59 5.31
C VAL A 56 4.83 3.18 5.14
N THR A 57 4.13 2.20 5.70
CA THR A 57 4.48 0.79 5.59
C THR A 57 3.29 0.03 4.99
N VAL A 58 3.57 -0.87 4.05
CA VAL A 58 2.60 -1.74 3.41
C VAL A 58 3.06 -3.17 3.56
N ASN A 59 2.28 -3.97 4.29
CA ASN A 59 2.55 -5.39 4.49
C ASN A 59 1.63 -6.21 3.60
N PHE A 60 2.20 -7.07 2.76
CA PHE A 60 1.48 -8.05 1.97
C PHE A 60 1.49 -9.38 2.70
N ILE A 61 0.31 -9.89 2.95
CA ILE A 61 0.07 -11.10 3.71
C ILE A 61 -0.67 -12.07 2.80
N ASP A 62 -0.26 -13.32 2.78
CA ASP A 62 -0.97 -14.39 2.08
C ASP A 62 -2.37 -14.55 2.68
N PHE A 63 -3.41 -14.46 1.84
CA PHE A 63 -4.80 -14.50 2.30
C PHE A 63 -5.19 -15.83 2.94
N ASN A 64 -4.59 -16.95 2.52
CA ASN A 64 -5.01 -18.27 2.96
C ASN A 64 -4.29 -18.71 4.24
N THR A 65 -3.04 -18.29 4.41
CA THR A 65 -2.17 -18.73 5.50
C THR A 65 -1.94 -17.67 6.56
N ASP A 66 -2.40 -16.43 6.34
CA ASP A 66 -2.13 -15.26 7.18
C ASP A 66 -0.62 -14.96 7.34
N ARG A 67 0.23 -15.53 6.48
CA ARG A 67 1.68 -15.36 6.56
C ARG A 67 2.12 -14.06 5.90
N PRO A 68 2.92 -13.22 6.57
CA PRO A 68 3.52 -12.05 5.93
C PRO A 68 4.51 -12.50 4.85
N LEU A 69 4.31 -12.04 3.62
CA LEU A 69 5.16 -12.36 2.48
C LEU A 69 6.20 -11.28 2.25
N VAL A 70 5.77 -10.02 2.20
CA VAL A 70 6.68 -8.90 1.98
C VAL A 70 6.20 -7.63 2.67
N SER A 71 7.16 -6.84 3.15
CA SER A 71 6.91 -5.53 3.73
C SER A 71 7.62 -4.48 2.89
N CYS A 72 6.86 -3.52 2.39
CA CYS A 72 7.37 -2.36 1.67
C CYS A 72 7.27 -1.13 2.57
N GLN A 73 8.30 -0.30 2.60
CA GLN A 73 8.31 0.90 3.43
C GLN A 73 8.80 2.13 2.65
N GLY A 74 8.09 3.24 2.80
CA GLY A 74 8.47 4.54 2.29
C GLY A 74 8.53 5.54 3.43
N ALA A 75 9.68 6.17 3.63
CA ALA A 75 9.85 7.28 4.57
C ALA A 75 10.14 8.57 3.81
N TYR A 76 9.54 9.68 4.23
CA TYR A 76 9.83 10.99 3.68
C TYR A 76 9.66 12.07 4.75
N SER A 77 10.48 13.11 4.63
CA SER A 77 10.57 14.19 5.60
C SER A 77 10.79 15.51 4.88
N THR A 78 10.00 16.51 5.26
CA THR A 78 10.23 17.93 5.02
C THR A 78 10.68 18.60 6.32
N LEU A 79 11.19 17.83 7.29
CA LEU A 79 11.62 18.29 8.61
C LEU A 79 10.51 19.03 9.37
N GLY A 80 9.27 18.54 9.27
CA GLY A 80 8.11 19.11 9.97
C GLY A 80 7.50 20.35 9.30
N ILE A 81 7.95 20.73 8.10
CA ILE A 81 7.39 21.89 7.36
C ILE A 81 5.99 21.59 6.82
N SER A 82 5.75 20.38 6.32
CA SER A 82 4.44 19.98 5.79
C SER A 82 4.18 18.48 5.94
N ALA A 83 3.33 18.13 6.92
CA ALA A 83 2.89 16.74 7.10
C ALA A 83 2.20 16.17 5.85
N SER A 84 1.46 17.00 5.10
CA SER A 84 0.81 16.55 3.86
C SER A 84 1.82 16.23 2.74
N SER A 85 2.93 16.98 2.66
CA SER A 85 4.02 16.71 1.73
C SER A 85 4.81 15.47 2.16
N ASP A 86 4.98 15.26 3.47
CA ASP A 86 5.66 14.10 4.03
C ASP A 86 4.91 12.81 3.72
N ILE A 87 3.59 12.82 3.92
CA ILE A 87 2.74 11.67 3.59
C ILE A 87 2.78 11.39 2.07
N LYS A 88 2.67 12.41 1.21
CA LYS A 88 2.75 12.22 -0.25
C LYS A 88 4.11 11.66 -0.69
N GLY A 89 5.21 12.17 -0.13
CA GLY A 89 6.55 11.69 -0.43
C GLY A 89 6.75 10.24 0.04
N ALA A 90 6.24 9.91 1.23
CA ALA A 90 6.31 8.57 1.79
C ALA A 90 5.47 7.57 0.98
N LEU A 91 4.27 7.97 0.55
CA LEU A 91 3.41 7.20 -0.35
C LEU A 91 4.08 6.92 -1.70
N LYS A 92 4.73 7.92 -2.30
CA LYS A 92 5.46 7.73 -3.55
C LYS A 92 6.59 6.71 -3.39
N ARG A 93 7.38 6.82 -2.32
CA ARG A 93 8.49 5.88 -2.07
C ARG A 93 8.03 4.46 -1.79
N VAL A 94 6.94 4.28 -1.07
CA VAL A 94 6.41 2.93 -0.82
C VAL A 94 5.85 2.33 -2.12
N GLY A 95 5.19 3.12 -2.97
CA GLY A 95 4.76 2.70 -4.31
C GLY A 95 5.93 2.22 -5.16
N GLU A 96 7.03 2.96 -5.20
CA GLU A 96 8.25 2.54 -5.92
C GLU A 96 8.82 1.21 -5.38
N GLN A 97 8.77 0.96 -4.07
CA GLN A 97 9.18 -0.33 -3.50
C GLN A 97 8.23 -1.46 -3.87
N ILE A 98 6.92 -1.22 -3.85
CA ILE A 98 5.91 -2.20 -4.26
C ILE A 98 6.15 -2.58 -5.72
N SER A 99 6.26 -1.60 -6.63
CA SER A 99 6.56 -1.87 -8.03
C SER A 99 7.86 -2.66 -8.18
N LYS A 100 8.95 -2.31 -7.48
CA LYS A 100 10.20 -3.10 -7.55
C LYS A 100 10.05 -4.54 -7.04
N THR A 101 9.19 -4.75 -6.04
CA THR A 101 8.96 -6.06 -5.42
C THR A 101 8.15 -6.98 -6.32
N PHE A 102 7.10 -6.46 -6.96
CA PHE A 102 6.15 -7.24 -7.75
C PHE A 102 6.36 -7.16 -9.27
N ASN A 103 7.29 -6.33 -9.76
CA ASN A 103 7.63 -6.22 -11.19
C ASN A 103 8.77 -7.16 -11.63
N LYS A 104 8.94 -8.31 -10.94
CA LYS A 104 9.80 -9.40 -11.40
C LYS A 104 9.01 -10.36 -12.30
#